data_AF-G9ZT85-F1
#
_entry.id   AF-G9ZT85-F1
#
_cell.length_a   1.000
_cell.length_b   1.000
_cell.length_c   1.000
_cell.angle_alpha   90.00
_cell.angle_beta   90.00
_cell.angle_gamma   90.00
#
_symmetry.space_group_name_H-M   'P 1'
#
loop_
_entity.id
_entity.type
_entity.pdbx_description
1 polymer ?
#
loop_
_entity_poly.entity_id
_entity_poly.type
_entity_poly.pdbx_seq_one_letter_code
_entity_poly.pdbx_strand_id
1 'polypeptide(L)'
;MNQFWSLVENTQAMPKTKLGRAITYAVNQRNALGKFLSDPQVALSNNVAERSIKTSVIGRKNWLFSTSQRGANANALFLSFFETAKANGINLRK
;
A
#
# COMPACT_ATOMS: atom_id res chain seq x y z
N MET A 1 -18.06 8.16 -10.80
CA MET A 1 -16.70 8.08 -11.38
C MET A 1 -16.52 8.79 -12.72
N ASN A 2 -17.50 8.79 -13.63
CA ASN A 2 -17.32 9.39 -14.96
C ASN A 2 -17.01 10.90 -14.92
N GLN A 3 -17.64 11.65 -14.00
CA GLN A 3 -17.34 13.07 -13.79
C GLN A 3 -15.91 13.31 -13.30
N PHE A 4 -15.41 12.47 -12.39
CA PHE A 4 -14.03 12.56 -11.91
C PHE A 4 -13.02 12.33 -13.03
N TRP A 5 -13.21 11.27 -13.84
CA TRP A 5 -12.30 10.99 -14.94
C TRP A 5 -12.35 12.05 -16.04
N SER A 6 -13.54 12.58 -16.33
CA SER A 6 -13.70 13.72 -17.23
C SER A 6 -12.93 14.95 -16.71
N LEU A 7 -12.97 15.23 -15.40
CA LEU A 7 -12.18 16.33 -14.82
C LEU A 7 -10.68 16.08 -14.96
N VAL A 8 -10.20 14.87 -14.65
CA VAL A 8 -8.78 14.51 -14.75
C VAL A 8 -8.26 14.64 -16.19
N GLU A 9 -9.03 14.17 -17.17
CA GLU A 9 -8.65 14.21 -18.59
C GLU A 9 -8.68 15.63 -19.17
N ASN A 10 -9.61 16.48 -18.70
CA ASN A 10 -9.73 17.87 -19.15
C ASN A 10 -8.81 18.85 -18.40
N THR A 11 -8.14 18.41 -17.33
CA THR A 11 -7.26 19.28 -16.56
C THR A 11 -5.96 19.53 -17.34
N GLN A 12 -5.75 20.78 -17.76
CA GLN A 12 -4.50 21.17 -18.42
C GLN A 12 -3.38 21.32 -17.40
N ALA A 13 -2.37 20.47 -17.49
CA ALA A 13 -1.14 20.57 -16.71
C ALA A 13 0.06 20.20 -17.57
N MET A 14 1.17 20.93 -17.40
CA MET A 14 2.42 20.57 -18.07
C MET A 14 2.91 19.19 -17.56
N PRO A 15 3.30 18.25 -18.43
CA PRO A 15 3.60 16.86 -18.06
C PRO A 15 4.66 16.69 -16.96
N LYS A 16 5.65 17.60 -16.91
CA LYS A 16 6.76 17.54 -15.94
C LYS A 16 6.41 18.11 -14.56
N THR A 17 5.27 18.77 -14.41
CA THR A 17 4.83 19.31 -13.11
C THR A 17 4.33 18.20 -12.19
N LYS A 18 4.27 18.46 -10.88
CA LYS A 18 3.69 17.51 -9.90
C LYS A 18 2.26 17.12 -10.30
N LEU A 19 1.46 18.09 -10.74
CA LEU A 19 0.09 17.87 -11.19
C LEU A 19 0.03 17.06 -12.48
N GLY A 20 0.84 17.41 -13.49
CA GLY A 20 0.90 16.67 -14.75
C GLY A 20 1.27 15.20 -14.53
N ARG A 21 2.27 14.92 -13.68
CA ARG A 21 2.65 13.55 -13.30
C ARG A 21 1.52 12.81 -12.58
N ALA A 22 0.80 13.48 -11.69
CA ALA A 22 -0.33 12.88 -10.98
C ALA A 22 -1.50 12.54 -11.93
N ILE A 23 -1.81 13.43 -12.89
CA ILE A 23 -2.81 13.19 -13.93
C ILE A 23 -2.40 12.00 -14.80
N THR A 24 -1.18 12.00 -15.33
CA THR A 24 -0.67 10.86 -16.13
C THR A 24 -0.75 9.55 -15.35
N TYR A 25 -0.37 9.55 -14.08
CA TYR A 25 -0.47 8.38 -13.22
C TYR A 25 -1.92 7.92 -13.05
N ALA A 26 -2.84 8.83 -12.72
CA ALA A 26 -4.25 8.50 -12.51
C ALA A 26 -4.89 7.92 -13.77
N VAL A 27 -4.62 8.50 -14.94
CA VAL A 27 -5.12 8.00 -16.23
C VAL A 27 -4.56 6.61 -16.52
N ASN A 28 -3.26 6.41 -16.38
CA ASN A 28 -2.61 5.11 -16.61
C ASN A 28 -3.12 4.01 -15.66
N GLN A 29 -3.53 4.39 -14.44
CA GLN A 29 -4.00 3.46 -13.41
C GLN A 29 -5.52 3.42 -13.25
N ARG A 30 -6.29 3.99 -14.18
CA ARG A 30 -7.75 4.09 -14.10
C ARG A 30 -8.44 2.77 -13.76
N ASN A 31 -8.03 1.67 -14.40
CA ASN A 31 -8.60 0.34 -14.14
C ASN A 31 -8.29 -0.17 -12.72
N ALA A 32 -7.06 0.04 -12.24
CA ALA A 32 -6.66 -0.38 -10.90
C ALA A 32 -7.35 0.47 -9.83
N LEU A 33 -7.36 1.80 -9.99
CA LEU A 33 -7.98 2.75 -9.08
C LEU A 33 -9.50 2.60 -9.03
N GLY A 34 -10.14 2.13 -10.10
CA GLY A 34 -11.58 1.86 -10.14
C GLY A 34 -12.01 0.50 -9.60
N LYS A 35 -11.07 -0.42 -9.33
CA LYS A 35 -11.39 -1.83 -9.04
C LYS A 35 -12.25 -2.05 -7.79
N PHE A 36 -12.13 -1.18 -6.79
CA PHE A 36 -12.95 -1.23 -5.57
C PHE A 36 -14.46 -1.02 -5.85
N LEU A 37 -14.82 -0.46 -7.01
CA LEU A 37 -16.23 -0.26 -7.40
C LEU A 37 -16.88 -1.55 -7.91
N SER A 38 -16.06 -2.48 -8.42
CA SER A 38 -16.53 -3.76 -8.95
C SER A 38 -16.29 -4.93 -7.99
N ASP A 39 -15.26 -4.83 -7.14
CA ASP A 39 -14.85 -5.87 -6.22
C ASP A 39 -14.93 -5.38 -4.76
N PRO A 40 -15.91 -5.86 -3.96
CA PRO A 40 -16.08 -5.43 -2.58
C PRO A 40 -14.97 -5.92 -1.64
N GLN A 41 -14.12 -6.87 -2.06
CA GLN A 41 -12.97 -7.31 -1.24
C GLN A 41 -11.82 -6.30 -1.29
N VAL A 42 -11.79 -5.42 -2.29
CA VAL A 42 -10.77 -4.39 -2.43
C VAL A 42 -11.15 -3.19 -1.57
N ALA A 43 -10.30 -2.88 -0.58
CA ALA A 43 -10.49 -1.71 0.25
C ALA A 43 -10.43 -0.42 -0.58
N LEU A 44 -11.35 0.52 -0.31
CA LEU A 44 -11.40 1.84 -0.94
C LEU A 44 -10.10 2.64 -0.78
N SER A 45 -9.39 2.44 0.33
CA SER A 45 -8.17 3.15 0.65
C SER A 45 -7.02 2.19 0.94
N ASN A 46 -5.80 2.65 0.68
CA ASN A 46 -4.58 1.92 0.97
C ASN A 46 -4.25 1.85 2.48
N ASN A 47 -5.09 2.42 3.35
CA ASN A 47 -4.85 2.52 4.79
C ASN A 47 -4.54 1.18 5.45
N VAL A 48 -5.20 0.10 5.00
CA VAL A 48 -4.97 -1.25 5.54
C VAL A 48 -3.54 -1.69 5.21
N ALA A 49 -3.12 -1.59 3.95
CA ALA A 49 -1.78 -1.99 3.55
C ALA A 49 -0.69 -1.09 4.16
N GLU A 50 -0.93 0.22 4.27
CA GLU A 50 -0.01 1.15 4.92
C GLU A 50 0.16 0.83 6.41
N ARG A 51 -0.93 0.50 7.11
CA ARG A 51 -0.85 0.04 8.51
C ARG A 51 -0.10 -1.28 8.62
N SER A 52 -0.35 -2.24 7.72
CA SER A 52 0.33 -3.54 7.73
C SER A 52 1.84 -3.41 7.51
N ILE A 53 2.30 -2.54 6.59
CA ILE A 53 3.73 -2.40 6.31
C ILE A 53 4.47 -1.54 7.36
N LYS A 54 3.76 -0.68 8.08
CA LYS A 54 4.34 0.28 9.05
C LYS A 54 5.22 -0.41 10.09
N THR A 55 4.79 -1.56 10.62
CA THR A 55 5.56 -2.32 11.63
C THR A 55 6.92 -2.74 11.08
N SER A 56 6.96 -3.24 9.85
CA SER A 56 8.20 -3.66 9.18
C SER A 56 9.12 -2.46 8.89
N VAL A 57 8.55 -1.33 8.45
CA VAL A 57 9.31 -0.11 8.13
C VAL A 57 9.94 0.53 9.37
N ILE A 58 9.23 0.54 10.50
CA ILE A 58 9.75 1.03 11.78
C ILE A 58 10.76 0.01 12.35
N GLY A 59 10.40 -1.28 12.31
CA GLY A 59 11.20 -2.38 12.84
C GLY A 59 12.59 -2.47 12.21
N ARG A 60 12.70 -2.37 10.89
CA ARG A 60 14.00 -2.44 10.19
C ARG A 60 15.01 -1.38 10.63
N LYS A 61 14.55 -0.23 11.15
CA LYS A 61 15.44 0.83 11.68
C LYS A 61 15.96 0.47 13.08
N ASN A 62 15.23 -0.35 13.84
CA ASN A 62 15.48 -0.60 15.26
C ASN A 62 15.96 -2.03 15.56
N TRP A 63 15.76 -3.00 14.66
CA TRP A 63 16.18 -4.39 14.86
C TRP A 63 17.61 -4.61 14.37
N LEU A 64 18.49 -5.07 15.26
CA LEU A 64 19.94 -5.19 15.07
C LEU A 64 20.38 -5.93 13.78
N PHE A 65 19.55 -6.83 13.23
CA PHE A 65 19.95 -7.70 12.12
C PHE A 65 19.20 -7.44 10.80
N SER A 66 18.51 -6.32 10.66
CA SER A 66 17.66 -6.04 9.48
C SER A 66 18.41 -5.60 8.21
N THR A 67 19.73 -5.53 8.24
CA THR A 67 20.56 -4.97 7.16
C THR A 67 21.14 -6.02 6.21
N SER A 68 21.09 -7.31 6.57
CA SER A 68 21.56 -8.41 5.73
C SER A 68 20.40 -9.16 5.08
N GLN A 69 20.63 -9.80 3.93
CA GLN A 69 19.60 -10.63 3.28
C GLN A 69 19.09 -11.75 4.19
N ARG A 70 19.99 -12.40 4.95
CA ARG A 70 19.64 -13.44 5.91
C ARG A 70 18.73 -12.89 7.02
N GLY A 71 19.06 -11.72 7.56
CA GLY A 71 18.25 -11.08 8.59
C GLY A 71 16.91 -10.54 8.07
N ALA A 72 16.87 -10.06 6.83
CA ALA A 72 15.62 -9.69 6.16
C ALA A 72 14.69 -10.91 6.00
N ASN A 73 15.22 -12.05 5.57
CA ASN A 73 14.47 -13.30 5.46
C ASN A 73 13.95 -13.78 6.83
N ALA A 74 14.81 -13.75 7.87
CA ALA A 74 14.40 -14.12 9.22
C ALA A 74 13.28 -13.21 9.76
N ASN A 75 13.42 -11.89 9.59
CA ASN A 75 12.38 -10.93 9.96
C ASN A 75 11.07 -11.16 9.21
N ALA A 76 11.13 -11.44 7.91
CA ALA A 76 9.95 -11.73 7.10
C ALA A 76 9.21 -12.97 7.61
N LEU A 77 9.93 -14.03 7.99
CA LEU A 77 9.34 -15.23 8.60
C LEU A 77 8.61 -14.92 9.90
N PHE A 78 9.27 -14.25 10.86
CA PHE A 78 8.65 -13.92 12.15
C PHE A 78 7.45 -12.99 12.00
N LEU A 79 7.56 -11.94 11.17
CA LEU A 79 6.45 -11.03 10.93
C LEU A 79 5.27 -11.74 10.28
N SER A 80 5.51 -12.60 9.29
CA SER A 80 4.44 -13.37 8.64
C SER A 80 3.75 -14.31 9.63
N PHE A 81 4.52 -14.97 10.50
CA PHE A 81 3.99 -15.82 11.56
C PHE A 81 3.10 -15.04 12.53
N PHE A 82 3.57 -13.88 13.01
CA PHE A 82 2.80 -13.03 13.92
C PHE A 82 1.56 -12.44 13.27
N GLU A 83 1.64 -11.95 12.03
CA GLU A 83 0.46 -11.43 11.32
C GLU A 83 -0.58 -12.53 11.05
N THR A 84 -0.13 -13.76 10.76
CA THR A 84 -1.04 -14.92 10.64
C THR A 84 -1.74 -15.23 11.96
N ALA A 85 -1.02 -15.23 13.08
CA ALA A 85 -1.61 -15.45 14.40
C ALA A 85 -2.66 -14.36 14.74
N LYS A 86 -2.36 -13.08 14.48
CA LYS A 86 -3.31 -11.97 14.67
C LYS A 86 -4.56 -12.13 13.78
N ALA A 87 -4.37 -12.52 12.52
CA ALA A 87 -5.48 -12.73 11.58
C ALA A 87 -6.43 -13.87 12.04
N ASN A 88 -5.92 -14.81 12.84
CA ASN A 88 -6.71 -15.89 13.46
C ASN A 88 -7.19 -15.56 14.88
N GLY A 89 -7.13 -14.29 15.31
CA GLY A 89 -7.64 -13.86 16.62
C GLY A 89 -6.76 -14.23 17.81
N ILE A 90 -5.51 -14.69 17.58
CA ILE A 90 -4.58 -15.04 18.66
C ILE A 90 -3.95 -13.76 19.20
N ASN A 91 -4.10 -13.53 20.50
CA ASN A 91 -3.45 -12.40 21.16
C ASN A 91 -1.95 -12.70 21.40
N LEU A 92 -1.09 -11.95 20.72
CA LEU A 92 0.38 -12.07 20.83
C LEU A 92 0.97 -11.34 22.04
N ARG A 93 0.17 -10.52 22.71
CA ARG A 93 0.57 -9.79 23.91
C ARG A 93 -0.30 -10.28 25.04
N LYS A 94 0.28 -11.08 25.93
CA LYS A 94 -0.35 -11.39 27.21
C LYS A 94 -0.57 -10.10 28.00
#